data_AF-A0AAU8HNL8-F1
#
_entry.id   AF-A0AAU8HNL8-F1
#
_cell.length_a   1.000
_cell.length_b   1.000
_cell.length_c   1.000
_cell.angle_alpha   90.00
_cell.angle_beta   90.00
_cell.angle_gamma   90.00
#
_symmetry.space_group_name_H-M   'P 1'
#
loop_
_entity.id
_entity.type
_entity.pdbx_description
1 polymer ?
#
loop_
_entity_poly.entity_id
_entity_poly.type
_entity_poly.pdbx_seq_one_letter_code
_entity_poly.pdbx_strand_id
1 'polypeptide(L)'
;MNKAQNMALRYLSYKPRTKKELQDYLSNKGISSLNIEEVVQKLEGYGYINDDDYAVQFINYHAQSKLNGPQKIRFELFKRGVENDKVDKAFDSLDIDFFTTAKRLVEKKQSSNKTFQQLYGFLRRRGFNHNHSMQAIKFLEKED
;
A
#
# COMPACT_ATOMS: atom_id res chain seq x y z
N MET A 1 -20.98 24.91 1.10
CA MET A 1 -19.82 24.12 1.57
C MET A 1 -18.89 25.04 2.33
N ASN A 2 -18.40 24.64 3.50
CA ASN A 2 -17.43 25.45 4.26
C ASN A 2 -16.03 25.37 3.63
N LYS A 3 -15.13 26.30 3.98
CA LYS A 3 -13.76 26.38 3.42
C LYS A 3 -13.01 25.05 3.53
N ALA A 4 -13.13 24.37 4.67
CA ALA A 4 -12.48 23.08 4.93
C ALA A 4 -12.97 21.98 3.98
N GLN A 5 -14.28 21.89 3.73
CA GLN A 5 -14.87 20.91 2.81
C GLN A 5 -14.40 21.12 1.36
N ASN A 6 -14.33 22.37 0.88
CA ASN A 6 -13.81 22.66 -0.46
C ASN A 6 -12.33 22.27 -0.59
N MET A 7 -11.53 22.52 0.45
CA MET A 7 -10.12 22.12 0.49
C MET A 7 -9.97 20.59 0.49
N ALA A 8 -10.80 19.89 1.27
CA ALA A 8 -10.83 18.45 1.33
C ALA A 8 -11.21 17.82 -0.02
N LEU A 9 -12.31 18.26 -0.64
CA LEU A 9 -12.75 17.75 -1.94
C LEU A 9 -11.68 17.98 -3.02
N ARG A 10 -11.07 19.16 -3.05
CA ARG A 10 -9.94 19.44 -3.96
C ARG A 10 -8.75 18.54 -3.68
N TYR A 11 -8.44 18.25 -2.42
CA TYR A 11 -7.33 17.36 -2.06
C TYR A 11 -7.59 15.91 -2.50
N LEU A 12 -8.82 15.42 -2.34
CA LEU A 12 -9.27 14.09 -2.72
C LEU A 12 -9.40 13.92 -4.25
N SER A 13 -9.70 14.99 -4.99
CA SER A 13 -9.83 14.91 -6.45
C SER A 13 -8.52 14.60 -7.18
N TYR A 14 -7.36 14.80 -6.54
CA TYR A 14 -6.06 14.53 -7.17
C TYR A 14 -5.70 13.05 -7.20
N LYS A 15 -6.03 12.32 -6.14
CA LYS A 15 -5.82 10.87 -6.00
C LYS A 15 -6.53 10.34 -4.76
N PRO A 16 -6.76 9.01 -4.66
CA PRO A 16 -7.23 8.39 -3.43
C PRO A 16 -6.34 8.74 -2.23
N ARG A 17 -6.98 8.95 -1.08
CA ARG A 17 -6.34 9.28 0.21
C ARG A 17 -6.98 8.48 1.32
N THR A 18 -6.19 8.27 2.36
CA THR A 18 -6.68 7.78 3.64
C THR A 18 -7.33 8.88 4.46
N LYS A 19 -8.13 8.49 5.45
CA LYS A 19 -8.68 9.40 6.47
C LYS A 19 -7.59 10.23 7.14
N LYS A 20 -6.52 9.57 7.59
CA LYS A 20 -5.39 10.23 8.27
C LYS A 20 -4.71 11.25 7.36
N GLU A 21 -4.45 10.92 6.10
CA GLU A 21 -3.87 11.89 5.15
C GLU A 21 -4.74 13.14 4.99
N LEU A 22 -6.09 12.99 4.96
CA LEU A 22 -6.97 14.15 4.90
C LEU A 22 -6.90 14.97 6.19
N GLN A 23 -6.94 14.32 7.35
CA GLN A 23 -6.84 14.99 8.66
C GLN A 23 -5.54 15.78 8.77
N ASP A 24 -4.40 15.14 8.45
CA ASP A 24 -3.08 15.77 8.45
C ASP A 24 -3.04 16.95 7.46
N TYR A 25 -3.61 16.79 6.26
CA TYR A 25 -3.68 17.86 5.27
C TYR A 25 -4.45 19.09 5.79
N LEU A 26 -5.63 18.90 6.37
CA LEU A 26 -6.46 20.00 6.87
C LEU A 26 -5.84 20.65 8.12
N SER A 27 -5.23 19.86 9.00
CA SER A 27 -4.51 20.33 10.17
C SER A 27 -3.34 21.25 9.76
N ASN A 28 -2.54 20.82 8.78
CA ASN A 28 -1.45 21.63 8.20
C ASN A 28 -1.95 22.92 7.51
N LYS A 29 -3.26 23.05 7.27
CA LYS A 29 -3.89 24.25 6.73
C LYS A 29 -4.53 25.14 7.80
N GLY A 30 -4.32 24.81 9.08
CA GLY A 30 -4.81 25.58 10.22
C GLY A 30 -6.30 25.40 10.48
N ILE A 31 -6.91 24.32 9.99
CA ILE A 31 -8.31 23.99 10.32
C ILE A 31 -8.36 23.38 11.73
N SER A 32 -9.31 23.81 12.55
CA SER A 32 -9.50 23.27 13.89
C SER A 32 -9.90 21.79 13.87
N SER A 33 -9.49 21.04 14.91
CA SER A 33 -9.81 19.61 15.05
C SER A 33 -11.32 19.32 14.94
N LEU A 34 -12.16 20.13 15.60
CA LEU A 34 -13.62 20.01 15.53
C LEU A 34 -14.15 20.10 14.09
N ASN A 35 -13.66 21.07 13.31
CA ASN A 35 -14.08 21.23 11.91
C ASN A 35 -13.51 20.12 11.02
N ILE A 36 -12.31 19.61 11.31
CA ILE A 36 -11.71 18.47 10.60
C ILE A 36 -12.58 17.24 10.80
N GLU A 37 -12.94 16.93 12.04
CA GLU A 37 -13.76 15.77 12.40
C GLU A 37 -15.12 15.82 11.68
N GLU A 38 -15.81 16.96 11.71
CA GLU A 38 -17.08 17.15 11.01
C GLU A 38 -16.96 16.93 9.50
N VAL A 39 -15.91 17.51 8.87
CA VAL A 39 -15.69 17.37 7.43
C VAL A 39 -15.35 15.94 7.05
N VAL A 40 -14.47 15.29 7.81
CA VAL A 40 -14.07 13.90 7.59
C VAL A 40 -15.28 12.98 7.70
N GLN A 41 -16.08 13.11 8.76
CA GLN A 41 -17.28 12.29 8.95
C GLN A 41 -18.29 12.46 7.81
N LYS A 42 -18.51 13.69 7.34
CA LYS A 42 -19.38 13.95 6.17
C LYS A 42 -18.85 13.29 4.90
N LEU A 43 -17.54 13.41 4.63
CA LEU A 43 -16.94 12.86 3.43
C LEU A 43 -16.85 11.34 3.46
N GLU A 44 -16.64 10.73 4.62
CA GLU A 44 -16.79 9.29 4.83
C GLU A 44 -18.24 8.85 4.57
N GLY A 45 -19.24 9.57 5.12
CA GLY A 45 -20.65 9.27 4.90
C GLY A 45 -21.10 9.39 3.43
N TYR A 46 -20.43 10.22 2.64
CA TYR A 46 -20.64 10.33 1.19
C TYR A 46 -19.78 9.35 0.37
N GLY A 47 -18.91 8.56 1.01
CA GLY A 47 -18.01 7.62 0.32
C GLY A 47 -16.82 8.26 -0.39
N TYR A 48 -16.52 9.53 -0.15
CA TYR A 48 -15.32 10.19 -0.71
C TYR A 48 -14.02 9.70 -0.04
N ILE A 49 -14.11 9.18 1.17
CA ILE A 49 -13.02 8.51 1.88
C ILE A 49 -13.54 7.17 2.36
N ASN A 50 -12.77 6.12 2.05
CA ASN A 50 -13.01 4.78 2.54
C ASN A 50 -11.65 4.08 2.69
N ASP A 51 -11.18 3.92 3.93
CA ASP A 51 -9.89 3.30 4.20
C ASP A 51 -9.87 1.80 3.89
N ASP A 52 -11.03 1.12 3.95
CA ASP A 52 -11.17 -0.29 3.59
C ASP A 52 -10.98 -0.47 2.07
N ASP A 53 -11.70 0.31 1.26
CA ASP A 53 -11.52 0.30 -0.21
C ASP A 53 -10.12 0.76 -0.60
N TYR A 54 -9.57 1.77 0.09
CA TYR A 54 -8.22 2.24 -0.13
C TYR A 54 -7.20 1.11 0.10
N ALA A 55 -7.33 0.36 1.20
CA ALA A 55 -6.43 -0.75 1.53
C ALA A 55 -6.44 -1.82 0.43
N VAL A 56 -7.62 -2.24 -0.03
CA VAL A 56 -7.77 -3.23 -1.11
C VAL A 56 -7.09 -2.77 -2.39
N GLN A 57 -7.37 -1.54 -2.84
CA GLN A 57 -6.77 -0.98 -4.05
C GLN A 57 -5.25 -0.84 -3.92
N PHE A 58 -4.79 -0.41 -2.75
CA PHE A 58 -3.36 -0.22 -2.47
C PHE A 58 -2.60 -1.54 -2.49
N ILE A 59 -3.14 -2.59 -1.84
CA ILE A 59 -2.53 -3.93 -1.81
C ILE A 59 -2.43 -4.46 -3.24
N ASN A 60 -3.53 -4.43 -4.01
CA ASN A 60 -3.56 -4.90 -5.39
C ASN A 60 -2.54 -4.18 -6.27
N TYR A 61 -2.51 -2.85 -6.23
CA TYR A 61 -1.55 -2.05 -7.00
C TYR A 61 -0.11 -2.37 -6.59
N HIS A 62 0.15 -2.50 -5.29
CA HIS A 62 1.50 -2.77 -4.81
C HIS A 62 1.98 -4.18 -5.13
N ALA A 63 1.11 -5.19 -5.06
CA ALA A 63 1.42 -6.56 -5.43
C ALA A 63 1.61 -6.69 -6.94
N GLN A 64 0.63 -6.25 -7.75
CA GLN A 64 0.61 -6.54 -9.18
C GLN A 64 1.48 -5.61 -10.03
N SER A 65 1.47 -4.32 -9.71
CA SER A 65 2.15 -3.29 -10.52
C SER A 65 3.52 -2.94 -9.95
N LYS A 66 3.59 -2.73 -8.63
CA LYS A 66 4.87 -2.40 -7.97
C LYS A 66 5.66 -3.62 -7.52
N LEU A 67 5.13 -4.84 -7.58
CA LEU A 67 5.80 -6.08 -7.14
C LEU A 67 6.43 -5.96 -5.74
N ASN A 68 5.70 -5.39 -4.79
CA ASN A 68 6.09 -5.41 -3.37
C ASN A 68 5.55 -6.66 -2.68
N GLY A 69 6.29 -7.16 -1.70
CA GLY A 69 5.85 -8.22 -0.82
C GLY A 69 4.97 -7.70 0.33
N PRO A 70 4.29 -8.62 1.03
CA PRO A 70 3.22 -8.29 1.98
C PRO A 70 3.70 -7.43 3.15
N GLN A 71 4.93 -7.64 3.64
CA GLN A 71 5.46 -6.90 4.80
C GLN A 71 5.63 -5.41 4.49
N LYS A 72 6.11 -5.10 3.29
CA LYS A 72 6.28 -3.71 2.85
C LYS A 72 4.93 -3.03 2.62
N ILE A 73 3.97 -3.75 2.03
CA ILE A 73 2.62 -3.24 1.80
C ILE A 73 1.95 -2.89 3.14
N ARG A 74 1.98 -3.81 4.12
CA ARG A 74 1.46 -3.58 5.48
C ARG A 74 2.09 -2.35 6.13
N PHE A 75 3.42 -2.25 6.08
CA PHE A 75 4.13 -1.11 6.65
C PHE A 75 3.75 0.23 5.99
N GLU A 76 3.61 0.25 4.66
CA GLU A 76 3.22 1.45 3.92
C GLU A 76 1.78 1.88 4.21
N LEU A 77 0.86 0.94 4.42
CA LEU A 77 -0.52 1.21 4.86
C LEU A 77 -0.55 1.75 6.29
N PHE A 78 0.20 1.13 7.20
CA PHE A 78 0.34 1.60 8.58
C PHE A 78 0.89 3.04 8.64
N LYS A 79 1.92 3.35 7.86
CA LYS A 79 2.45 4.73 7.78
C LYS A 79 1.41 5.75 7.30
N ARG A 80 0.46 5.31 6.47
CA ARG A 80 -0.66 6.12 5.98
C ARG A 80 -1.83 6.15 6.95
N GLY A 81 -1.75 5.46 8.09
CA GLY A 81 -2.79 5.50 9.12
C GLY A 81 -3.95 4.55 8.90
N VAL A 82 -3.82 3.58 7.98
CA VAL A 82 -4.84 2.54 7.85
C VAL A 82 -4.71 1.57 9.03
N GLU A 83 -5.81 1.35 9.72
CA GLU A 83 -5.88 0.46 10.89
C GLU A 83 -5.55 -0.99 10.50
N ASN A 84 -4.87 -1.71 11.41
CA ASN A 84 -4.38 -3.06 11.11
C ASN A 84 -5.51 -4.03 10.77
N ASP A 85 -6.68 -3.92 11.41
CA ASP A 85 -7.83 -4.78 11.13
C ASP A 85 -8.35 -4.59 9.69
N LYS A 86 -8.36 -3.35 9.18
CA LYS A 86 -8.71 -3.04 7.78
C LYS A 86 -7.67 -3.59 6.82
N VAL A 87 -6.39 -3.49 7.19
CA VAL A 87 -5.30 -4.09 6.40
C VAL A 87 -5.48 -5.60 6.35
N ASP A 88 -5.74 -6.26 7.48
CA ASP A 88 -5.96 -7.70 7.57
C ASP A 88 -7.16 -8.14 6.74
N LYS A 89 -8.32 -7.50 6.92
CA LYS A 89 -9.52 -7.75 6.11
C LYS A 89 -9.25 -7.59 4.61
N ALA A 90 -8.50 -6.56 4.22
CA ALA A 90 -8.16 -6.33 2.83
C ALA A 90 -7.23 -7.42 2.27
N PHE A 91 -6.26 -7.90 3.05
CA PHE A 91 -5.45 -9.06 2.67
C PHE A 91 -6.30 -10.33 2.55
N ASP A 92 -7.20 -10.57 3.49
CA ASP A 92 -8.07 -11.76 3.49
C ASP A 92 -9.08 -11.75 2.33
N SER A 93 -9.48 -10.56 1.89
CA SER A 93 -10.38 -10.40 0.73
C SER A 93 -9.71 -10.62 -0.62
N LEU A 94 -8.37 -10.72 -0.65
CA LEU A 94 -7.58 -10.77 -1.88
C LEU A 94 -6.81 -12.08 -1.98
N ASP A 95 -7.03 -12.81 -3.07
CA ASP A 95 -6.25 -14.00 -3.41
C ASP A 95 -4.95 -13.61 -4.14
N ILE A 96 -3.93 -13.21 -3.37
CA ILE A 96 -2.63 -12.78 -3.91
C ILE A 96 -1.56 -13.83 -3.69
N ASP A 97 -1.06 -14.39 -4.79
CA ASP A 97 0.16 -15.19 -4.79
C ASP A 97 1.42 -14.30 -4.74
N PHE A 98 1.93 -14.11 -3.51
CA PHE A 98 3.16 -13.36 -3.28
C PHE A 98 4.43 -14.11 -3.69
N PHE A 99 4.39 -15.44 -3.84
CA PHE A 99 5.51 -16.19 -4.41
C PHE A 99 5.65 -15.87 -5.90
N THR A 100 4.56 -15.96 -6.66
CA THR A 100 4.55 -15.58 -8.08
C THR A 100 4.94 -14.11 -8.27
N THR A 101 4.51 -13.23 -7.37
CA THR A 101 4.94 -11.82 -7.36
C THR A 101 6.45 -11.68 -7.16
N ALA A 102 7.06 -12.45 -6.26
CA ALA A 102 8.50 -12.46 -6.03
C ALA A 102 9.27 -13.00 -7.25
N LYS A 103 8.79 -14.10 -7.85
CA LYS A 103 9.34 -14.70 -9.08
C LYS A 103 9.41 -13.67 -10.22
N ARG A 104 8.30 -13.02 -10.54
CA ARG A 104 8.23 -11.95 -11.56
C ARG A 104 9.23 -10.82 -11.31
N LEU A 105 9.54 -10.53 -10.05
CA LEU A 105 10.47 -9.48 -9.69
C LEU A 105 11.94 -9.90 -9.90
N VAL A 106 12.31 -11.14 -9.60
CA VAL A 106 13.67 -11.64 -9.83
C VAL A 106 13.97 -11.89 -11.31
N GLU A 107 12.99 -12.38 -12.10
CA GLU A 107 13.13 -12.54 -13.56
C GLU A 107 13.49 -11.21 -14.23
N LYS A 108 12.83 -10.11 -13.82
CA LYS A 108 13.17 -8.75 -14.29
C LYS A 108 14.59 -8.30 -13.94
N LYS A 109 15.30 -9.04 -13.09
CA LYS A 109 16.67 -8.77 -12.66
C LYS A 109 17.67 -9.84 -13.11
N GLN A 110 17.23 -10.88 -13.82
CA GLN A 110 18.08 -11.98 -14.29
C GLN A 110 19.24 -11.49 -15.17
N SER A 111 19.01 -10.49 -16.02
CA SER A 111 20.04 -9.89 -16.88
C SER A 111 21.19 -9.19 -16.14
N SER A 112 21.17 -9.15 -14.80
CA SER A 112 22.06 -8.32 -14.00
C SER A 112 23.20 -9.08 -13.29
N ASN A 113 23.44 -10.37 -13.62
CA ASN A 113 24.46 -11.25 -13.01
C ASN A 113 24.55 -11.12 -11.47
N LYS A 114 23.38 -11.09 -10.81
CA LYS A 114 23.31 -10.88 -9.36
C LYS A 114 23.54 -12.18 -8.61
N THR A 115 24.30 -12.11 -7.53
CA THR A 115 24.47 -13.26 -6.64
C THR A 115 23.19 -13.56 -5.86
N PHE A 116 23.08 -14.77 -5.34
CA PHE A 116 22.00 -15.17 -4.44
C PHE A 116 21.78 -14.15 -3.30
N GLN A 117 22.84 -13.73 -2.61
CA GLN A 117 22.77 -12.80 -1.48
C GLN A 117 22.23 -11.42 -1.90
N GLN A 118 22.59 -10.96 -3.10
CA GLN A 118 22.11 -9.69 -3.64
C GLN A 118 20.62 -9.74 -3.96
N LEU A 119 20.17 -10.82 -4.62
CA LEU A 119 18.74 -11.05 -4.93
C LEU A 119 17.92 -11.23 -3.66
N TYR A 120 18.41 -12.04 -2.72
CA TYR A 120 17.74 -12.28 -1.44
C TYR A 120 17.57 -10.97 -0.66
N GLY A 121 18.65 -10.20 -0.48
CA GLY A 121 18.59 -8.91 0.20
C GLY A 121 17.66 -7.92 -0.51
N PHE A 122 17.61 -7.94 -1.84
CA PHE A 122 16.68 -7.14 -2.61
C PHE A 122 15.22 -7.52 -2.33
N LEU A 123 14.87 -8.81 -2.39
CA LEU A 123 13.52 -9.29 -2.08
C LEU A 123 13.11 -8.96 -0.63
N ARG A 124 14.03 -9.06 0.33
CA ARG A 124 13.77 -8.65 1.71
C ARG A 124 13.44 -7.17 1.83
N ARG A 125 14.22 -6.28 1.18
CA ARG A 125 13.91 -4.82 1.13
C ARG A 125 12.61 -4.51 0.39
N ARG A 126 12.13 -5.45 -0.42
CA ARG A 126 10.86 -5.36 -1.15
C ARG A 126 9.69 -5.94 -0.35
N GLY A 127 9.95 -6.49 0.84
CA GLY A 127 8.93 -6.93 1.78
C GLY A 127 8.50 -8.39 1.64
N PHE A 128 9.24 -9.19 0.87
CA PHE A 128 8.99 -10.62 0.79
C PHE A 128 9.55 -11.33 2.02
N ASN A 129 8.87 -12.38 2.48
CA ASN A 129 9.34 -13.21 3.59
C ASN A 129 10.46 -14.16 3.11
N HIS A 130 11.01 -14.95 4.05
CA HIS A 130 12.14 -15.83 3.76
C HIS A 130 11.75 -16.89 2.71
N ASN A 131 10.58 -17.50 2.88
CA ASN A 131 10.10 -18.56 2.02
C ASN A 131 9.92 -18.09 0.56
N HIS A 132 9.15 -17.04 0.32
CA HIS A 132 8.96 -16.46 -1.02
C HIS A 132 10.30 -16.05 -1.64
N SER A 133 11.21 -15.49 -0.85
CA SER A 133 12.52 -15.07 -1.35
C SER A 133 13.38 -16.25 -1.79
N MET A 134 13.44 -17.29 -0.96
CA MET A 134 14.24 -18.49 -1.22
C MET A 134 13.70 -19.27 -2.42
N GLN A 135 12.38 -19.49 -2.45
CA GLN A 135 11.74 -20.23 -3.54
C GLN A 135 11.88 -19.49 -4.87
N ALA A 136 11.68 -18.16 -4.90
CA ALA A 136 11.76 -17.40 -6.15
C ALA A 136 13.17 -17.44 -6.78
N ILE A 137 14.23 -17.34 -5.95
CA ILE A 137 15.61 -17.38 -6.45
C ILE A 137 15.98 -18.80 -6.92
N LYS A 138 15.64 -19.84 -6.13
CA LYS A 138 15.87 -21.23 -6.54
C LYS A 138 15.14 -21.61 -7.81
N PHE A 139 13.98 -21.01 -8.04
CA PHE A 139 13.21 -21.23 -9.26
C PHE A 139 13.95 -20.65 -10.47
N LEU A 140 14.50 -19.43 -10.34
CA LEU A 140 15.30 -18.79 -11.39
C LEU A 140 16.53 -19.63 -11.78
N GLU A 141 17.26 -20.17 -10.79
CA GLU A 141 18.45 -21.00 -11.00
C GLU A 141 18.17 -22.35 -11.70
N LYS A 142 16.90 -22.78 -11.79
CA LYS A 142 16.50 -24.02 -12.48
C LYS A 142 16.08 -23.80 -13.93
N GLU A 143 15.86 -22.56 -14.33
CA GLU A 143 15.49 -22.19 -15.71
C GLU A 143 16.69 -21.67 -16.52
N ASP A 144 17.84 -21.41 -15.87
CA ASP A 144 19.16 -21.16 -16.48
C ASP A 144 19.91 -22.48 -16.76
#